data_AF-A0A2A4IX75-F1
#
_entry.id   AF-A0A2A4IX75-F1
#
_cell.length_a   1.000
_cell.length_b   1.000
_cell.length_c   1.000
_cell.angle_alpha   90.00
_cell.angle_beta   90.00
_cell.angle_gamma   90.00
#
_symmetry.space_group_name_H-M   'P 1'
#
loop_
_entity.id
_entity.type
_entity.pdbx_description
1 polymer ?
#
loop_
_entity_poly.entity_id
_entity_poly.type
_entity_poly.pdbx_seq_one_letter_code
_entity_poly.pdbx_strand_id
1 'polypeptide(L)'
;MKERDARYTLYFENLALQMKLKELDGTSYPVDDAYGDPVVLSIALDRCREQLSITQTNLKKMTDEYADTVPRREYDTLEAKYCNLSKALDKLEEEYKTLRQNNKRLLVLKSSIEEELFETKERCSELERAGTPRPQWELCADFIGGGRDRWWQLARGLSSRDTLRVLLKELGPAAESDHLEHFDGLGMDPVIPPYLRYEGKVRNLRLSRREISVIINDIWLGKMDSPDMSMQDYVTKYFEDRYQQPSVRAEWAYNLCAGAEQMLDEPQVKVFWGVLHGHLSERIYWGLRGDWLALRDALYRHSKDKETISIEDFEKISKATFPLKSEVDIKNLVDVVRKQLKLKININEVNLDKLFQTNEEGFDRVEFARELFRQRQIAQDKYIREVVSELGGKHAANKTVTVENVKRAFAIVDPAIDHIRMERYIRWAFSDPSTELSIIPPIALRTLTTRLAAGDIERVGPRYRGTHRRTYK
;
A
#
# COMPACT_ATOMS: atom_id res chain seq x y z
N MET A 1 -8.21 -11.93 -102.95
CA MET A 1 -8.10 -10.88 -103.99
C MET A 1 -7.55 -9.64 -103.28
N LYS A 2 -6.29 -9.22 -103.39
CA LYS A 2 -5.65 -8.71 -104.61
C LYS A 2 -4.13 -8.53 -104.43
N GLU A 3 -3.42 -9.37 -103.69
CA GLU A 3 -1.96 -9.22 -103.59
C GLU A 3 -1.25 -9.55 -104.91
N ARG A 4 -1.80 -10.51 -105.66
CA ARG A 4 -1.39 -10.85 -107.04
C ARG A 4 -1.73 -9.73 -108.03
N ASP A 5 -2.91 -9.11 -107.88
CA ASP A 5 -3.37 -7.97 -108.68
C ASP A 5 -2.49 -6.74 -108.43
N ALA A 6 -2.18 -6.40 -107.17
CA ALA A 6 -1.35 -5.25 -106.83
C ALA A 6 0.08 -5.37 -107.36
N ARG A 7 0.68 -6.57 -107.32
CA ARG A 7 1.98 -6.83 -107.97
C ARG A 7 1.90 -6.74 -109.49
N TYR A 8 0.79 -7.18 -110.11
CA TYR A 8 0.57 -7.05 -111.55
C TYR A 8 0.40 -5.58 -111.96
N THR A 9 -0.36 -4.79 -111.19
CA THR A 9 -0.53 -3.35 -111.41
C THR A 9 0.79 -2.61 -111.24
N LEU A 10 1.55 -2.88 -110.17
CA LEU A 10 2.86 -2.28 -109.96
C LEU A 10 3.86 -2.64 -111.07
N TYR A 11 3.81 -3.87 -111.58
CA TYR A 11 4.66 -4.28 -112.71
C TYR A 11 4.32 -3.49 -113.98
N PHE A 12 3.04 -3.33 -114.31
CA PHE A 12 2.61 -2.54 -115.47
C PHE A 12 2.87 -1.03 -115.29
N GLU A 13 2.73 -0.49 -114.08
CA GLU A 13 3.09 0.89 -113.77
C GLU A 13 4.61 1.12 -113.85
N ASN A 14 5.43 0.17 -113.39
CA ASN A 14 6.89 0.25 -113.54
C ASN A 14 7.30 0.16 -115.01
N LEU A 15 6.66 -0.72 -115.79
CA LEU A 15 6.90 -0.83 -117.22
C LEU A 15 6.51 0.47 -117.96
N ALA A 16 5.36 1.06 -117.61
CA ALA A 16 4.90 2.33 -118.16
C ALA A 16 5.84 3.50 -117.78
N LEU A 17 6.36 3.50 -116.54
CA LEU A 17 7.35 4.46 -116.09
C LEU A 17 8.70 4.27 -116.80
N GLN A 18 9.15 3.03 -116.99
CA GLN A 18 10.35 2.72 -117.77
C GLN A 18 10.19 3.13 -119.24
N MET A 19 9.01 2.94 -119.85
CA MET A 19 8.73 3.42 -121.20
C MET A 19 8.75 4.95 -121.27
N LYS A 20 8.17 5.66 -120.30
CA LYS A 20 8.24 7.13 -120.22
C LYS A 20 9.66 7.64 -119.98
N LEU A 21 10.46 6.93 -119.18
CA LEU A 21 11.88 7.24 -118.99
C LEU A 21 12.66 7.07 -120.29
N LYS A 22 12.34 6.03 -121.08
CA LYS A 22 12.92 5.79 -122.41
C LYS A 22 12.47 6.83 -123.45
N GLU A 23 11.25 7.37 -123.33
CA GLU A 23 10.77 8.51 -124.14
C GLU A 23 11.46 9.83 -123.75
N LEU A 24 11.78 10.02 -122.47
CA LEU A 24 12.51 11.19 -121.96
C LEU A 24 14.02 11.12 -122.22
N ASP A 25 14.61 9.93 -122.35
CA ASP A 25 16.04 9.72 -122.65
C ASP A 25 16.44 10.06 -124.09
N GLY A 26 15.50 10.49 -124.96
CA GLY A 26 15.81 11.28 -126.16
C GLY A 26 16.67 10.62 -127.26
N THR A 27 17.08 9.36 -127.12
CA THR A 27 17.90 8.65 -128.13
C THR A 27 17.02 7.93 -129.15
N SER A 28 16.41 8.67 -130.08
CA SER A 28 16.11 8.24 -131.46
C SER A 28 15.16 9.23 -132.16
N TYR A 29 15.64 10.40 -132.57
CA TYR A 29 15.19 11.11 -133.79
C TYR A 29 16.34 12.04 -134.25
N PRO A 30 16.53 12.26 -135.57
CA PRO A 30 17.79 12.74 -136.15
C PRO A 30 18.09 14.21 -135.80
N VAL A 31 19.38 14.51 -135.73
CA VAL A 31 19.95 15.85 -135.63
C VAL A 31 19.55 16.66 -136.87
N ASP A 32 18.98 17.86 -136.67
CA ASP A 32 18.90 18.89 -137.71
C ASP A 32 19.45 20.21 -137.14
N ASP A 33 20.21 20.92 -137.98
CA ASP A 33 21.27 21.90 -137.67
C ASP A 33 20.81 23.25 -137.06
N ALA A 34 20.07 23.24 -135.95
CA ALA A 34 19.59 24.47 -135.28
C ALA A 34 20.05 24.66 -133.82
N TYR A 35 20.86 23.75 -133.27
CA TYR A 35 21.18 23.73 -131.82
C TYR A 35 22.22 24.77 -131.34
N GLY A 36 22.66 25.66 -132.22
CA GLY A 36 23.69 26.68 -131.94
C GLY A 36 23.19 28.12 -131.82
N ASP A 37 21.87 28.36 -131.95
CA ASP A 37 21.30 29.72 -131.89
C ASP A 37 21.21 30.22 -130.43
N PRO A 38 21.92 31.32 -130.06
CA PRO A 38 21.88 31.90 -128.72
C PRO A 38 20.45 32.25 -128.25
N VAL A 39 19.55 32.54 -129.18
CA VAL A 39 18.14 32.86 -128.88
C VAL A 39 17.39 31.61 -128.42
N VAL A 40 17.67 30.45 -129.01
CA VAL A 40 17.05 29.18 -128.60
C VAL A 40 17.52 28.76 -127.20
N LEU A 41 18.81 28.96 -126.89
CA LEU A 41 19.34 28.69 -125.55
C LEU A 41 18.82 29.67 -124.48
N SER A 42 18.62 30.95 -124.81
CA SER A 42 18.01 31.90 -123.87
C SER A 42 16.55 31.56 -123.59
N ILE A 43 15.79 31.20 -124.63
CA ILE A 43 14.40 30.75 -124.51
C ILE A 43 14.32 29.47 -123.67
N ALA A 44 15.23 28.51 -123.89
CA ALA A 44 15.29 27.28 -123.10
C ALA A 44 15.63 27.57 -121.62
N LEU A 45 16.58 28.48 -121.36
CA LEU A 45 16.99 28.86 -120.01
C LEU A 45 15.88 29.61 -119.25
N ASP A 46 15.17 30.52 -119.92
CA ASP A 46 14.02 31.21 -119.35
C ASP A 46 12.88 30.23 -119.05
N ARG A 47 12.65 29.25 -119.92
CA ARG A 47 11.67 28.18 -119.69
C ARG A 47 12.07 27.26 -118.54
N CYS A 48 13.36 26.96 -118.36
CA CYS A 48 13.87 26.23 -117.20
C CYS A 48 13.72 27.04 -115.90
N ARG A 49 13.96 28.36 -115.93
CA ARG A 49 13.74 29.24 -114.77
C ARG A 49 12.28 29.33 -114.39
N GLU A 50 11.40 29.42 -115.37
CA GLU A 50 9.95 29.40 -115.18
C GLU A 50 9.50 28.07 -114.57
N GLN A 51 9.96 26.93 -115.11
CA GLN A 51 9.69 25.62 -114.53
C GLN A 51 10.24 25.46 -113.10
N LEU A 52 11.42 25.99 -112.80
CA LEU A 52 11.98 25.99 -111.45
C LEU A 52 11.10 26.81 -110.49
N SER A 53 10.65 27.99 -110.90
CA SER A 53 9.76 28.83 -110.10
C SER A 53 8.41 28.15 -109.82
N ILE A 54 7.83 27.52 -110.84
CA ILE A 54 6.59 26.74 -110.71
C ILE A 54 6.78 25.55 -109.76
N THR A 55 7.88 24.81 -109.89
CA THR A 55 8.14 23.67 -109.00
C THR A 55 8.41 24.09 -107.56
N GLN A 56 9.14 25.19 -107.32
CA GLN A 56 9.38 25.73 -105.98
C GLN A 56 8.08 26.24 -105.32
N THR A 57 7.23 26.93 -106.07
CA THR A 57 5.93 27.39 -105.56
C THR A 57 5.00 26.22 -105.26
N ASN A 58 4.99 25.18 -106.09
CA ASN A 58 4.22 23.95 -105.82
C ASN A 58 4.76 23.18 -104.62
N LEU A 59 6.09 23.08 -104.44
CA LEU A 59 6.70 22.47 -103.25
C LEU A 59 6.33 23.21 -101.97
N LYS A 60 6.31 24.54 -102.02
CA LYS A 60 5.91 25.37 -100.87
C LYS A 60 4.43 25.16 -100.53
N LYS A 61 3.55 25.16 -101.53
CA LYS A 61 2.11 24.82 -101.34
C LYS A 61 1.92 23.44 -100.73
N MET A 62 2.61 22.43 -101.25
CA MET A 62 2.57 21.08 -100.67
C MET A 62 3.07 21.11 -99.22
N THR A 63 4.20 21.76 -98.94
CA THR A 63 4.74 21.82 -97.57
C THR A 63 3.76 22.49 -96.60
N ASP A 64 3.11 23.57 -97.01
CA ASP A 64 2.08 24.27 -96.21
C ASP A 64 0.81 23.41 -96.06
N GLU A 65 0.37 22.70 -97.12
CA GLU A 65 -0.78 21.79 -97.08
C GLU A 65 -0.56 20.57 -96.18
N TYR A 66 0.68 20.07 -96.08
CA TYR A 66 1.04 18.94 -95.22
C TYR A 66 1.52 19.37 -93.82
N ALA A 67 1.67 20.67 -93.53
CA ALA A 67 2.18 21.17 -92.24
C ALA A 67 1.28 20.80 -91.05
N ASP A 68 -0.04 20.77 -91.26
CA ASP A 68 -1.03 20.42 -90.24
C ASP A 68 -1.43 18.94 -90.24
N THR A 69 -0.77 18.11 -91.06
CA THR A 69 -1.09 16.69 -91.18
C THR A 69 -0.21 15.85 -90.25
N VAL A 70 -0.82 15.23 -89.26
CA VAL A 70 -0.11 14.30 -88.36
C VAL A 70 0.16 13.00 -89.11
N PRO A 71 1.42 12.52 -89.16
CA PRO A 71 1.74 11.24 -89.77
C PRO A 71 0.88 10.13 -89.17
N ARG A 72 0.29 9.28 -90.02
CA ARG A 72 -0.68 8.25 -89.59
C ARG A 72 -0.18 7.39 -88.43
N ARG A 73 1.12 7.06 -88.41
CA ARG A 73 1.77 6.31 -87.34
C ARG A 73 1.69 7.02 -85.98
N GLU A 74 1.90 8.34 -85.94
CA GLU A 74 1.83 9.11 -84.70
C GLU A 74 0.39 9.23 -84.20
N TYR A 75 -0.56 9.45 -85.12
CA TYR A 75 -1.99 9.40 -84.84
C TYR A 75 -2.39 8.06 -84.22
N ASP A 76 -2.03 6.94 -84.85
CA ASP A 76 -2.35 5.60 -84.34
C ASP A 76 -1.72 5.35 -82.95
N THR A 77 -0.50 5.84 -82.69
CA THR A 77 0.11 5.75 -81.35
C THR A 77 -0.58 6.61 -80.30
N LEU A 78 -1.06 7.80 -80.67
CA LEU A 78 -1.76 8.69 -79.77
C LEU A 78 -3.16 8.15 -79.46
N GLU A 79 -3.84 7.61 -80.47
CA GLU A 79 -5.13 6.93 -80.33
C GLU A 79 -5.02 5.70 -79.43
N ALA A 80 -3.95 4.91 -79.57
CA ALA A 80 -3.69 3.78 -78.67
C ALA A 80 -3.45 4.22 -77.21
N LYS A 81 -2.69 5.31 -76.99
CA LYS A 81 -2.48 5.89 -75.65
C LYS A 81 -3.79 6.41 -75.06
N TYR A 82 -4.59 7.12 -75.86
CA TYR A 82 -5.90 7.62 -75.44
C TYR A 82 -6.83 6.47 -75.06
N CYS A 83 -6.88 5.40 -75.86
CA CYS A 83 -7.66 4.20 -75.57
C CYS A 83 -7.22 3.55 -74.24
N ASN A 84 -5.92 3.45 -73.99
CA ASN A 84 -5.39 2.89 -72.74
C ASN A 84 -5.70 3.77 -71.53
N LEU A 85 -5.56 5.10 -71.66
CA LEU A 85 -5.90 6.05 -70.60
C LEU A 85 -7.40 6.05 -70.30
N SER A 86 -8.26 5.98 -71.32
CA SER A 86 -9.70 5.87 -71.16
C SER A 86 -10.06 4.61 -70.35
N LYS A 87 -9.51 3.45 -70.72
CA LYS A 87 -9.72 2.20 -69.97
C LYS A 87 -9.23 2.27 -68.53
N ALA A 88 -8.11 2.93 -68.29
CA ALA A 88 -7.59 3.12 -66.92
C ALA A 88 -8.49 4.05 -66.09
N LEU A 89 -9.05 5.08 -66.70
CA LEU A 89 -9.97 6.02 -66.06
C LEU A 89 -11.30 5.33 -65.73
N ASP A 90 -11.85 4.55 -66.66
CA ASP A 90 -13.06 3.74 -66.45
C ASP A 90 -12.87 2.78 -65.26
N LYS A 91 -11.73 2.09 -65.21
CA LYS A 91 -11.39 1.18 -64.11
C LYS A 91 -11.27 1.92 -62.77
N LEU A 92 -10.62 3.08 -62.75
CA LEU A 92 -10.49 3.88 -61.52
C LEU A 92 -11.84 4.41 -61.04
N GLU A 93 -12.75 4.74 -61.97
CA GLU A 93 -14.11 5.15 -61.64
C GLU A 93 -14.91 4.01 -60.98
N GLU A 94 -14.75 2.77 -61.48
CA GLU A 94 -15.33 1.57 -60.85
C GLU A 94 -14.75 1.33 -59.45
N GLU A 95 -13.43 1.39 -59.30
CA GLU A 95 -12.75 1.25 -58.00
C GLU A 95 -13.24 2.32 -57.01
N TYR A 96 -13.39 3.58 -57.45
CA TYR A 96 -13.92 4.65 -56.61
C TYR A 96 -15.37 4.41 -56.20
N LYS A 97 -16.22 3.93 -57.12
CA LYS A 97 -17.62 3.56 -56.82
C LYS A 97 -17.69 2.45 -55.76
N THR A 98 -16.86 1.42 -55.88
CA THR A 98 -16.83 0.31 -54.90
C THR A 98 -16.30 0.78 -53.55
N LEU A 99 -15.25 1.61 -53.51
CA LEU A 99 -14.71 2.16 -52.26
C LEU A 99 -15.74 3.05 -51.55
N ARG A 100 -16.48 3.87 -52.29
CA ARG A 100 -17.56 4.71 -51.75
C ARG A 100 -18.69 3.87 -51.16
N GLN A 101 -19.07 2.76 -51.81
CA GLN A 101 -20.06 1.84 -51.28
C GLN A 101 -19.58 1.15 -49.99
N ASN A 102 -18.32 0.73 -49.95
CA ASN A 102 -17.72 0.12 -48.76
C ASN A 102 -17.64 1.11 -47.59
N ASN A 103 -17.25 2.36 -47.84
CA ASN A 103 -17.25 3.41 -46.83
C ASN A 103 -18.66 3.66 -46.27
N LYS A 104 -19.68 3.71 -47.14
CA LYS A 104 -21.08 3.84 -46.70
C LYS A 104 -21.51 2.66 -45.82
N ARG A 105 -21.13 1.42 -46.15
CA ARG A 105 -21.40 0.24 -45.32
C ARG A 105 -20.70 0.32 -43.96
N LEU A 106 -19.44 0.74 -43.93
CA LEU A 106 -18.68 0.91 -42.68
C LEU A 106 -19.30 1.96 -41.75
N LEU A 107 -19.81 3.06 -42.30
CA LEU A 107 -20.50 4.09 -41.50
C LEU A 107 -21.76 3.54 -40.82
N VAL A 108 -22.54 2.72 -41.54
CA VAL A 108 -23.74 2.08 -40.96
C VAL A 108 -23.34 1.10 -39.86
N LEU A 109 -22.30 0.27 -40.08
CA LEU A 109 -21.82 -0.67 -39.07
C LEU A 109 -21.31 0.05 -37.81
N LYS A 110 -20.57 1.16 -38.00
CA LYS A 110 -20.09 1.98 -36.88
C LYS A 110 -21.26 2.49 -36.03
N SER A 111 -22.31 3.03 -36.67
CA SER A 111 -23.51 3.51 -35.97
C SER A 111 -24.16 2.41 -35.12
N SER A 112 -24.27 1.20 -35.68
CA SER A 112 -24.81 0.03 -34.98
C SER A 112 -24.00 -0.34 -33.73
N ILE A 113 -22.65 -0.33 -33.83
CA ILE A 113 -21.77 -0.64 -32.71
C ILE A 113 -21.85 0.44 -31.61
N GLU A 114 -22.00 1.71 -32.00
CA GLU A 114 -22.17 2.81 -31.04
C GLU A 114 -23.48 2.67 -30.25
N GLU A 115 -24.56 2.20 -30.88
CA GLU A 115 -25.84 1.89 -30.22
C GLU A 115 -25.72 0.70 -29.25
N GLU A 116 -25.09 -0.41 -29.67
CA GLU A 116 -24.86 -1.57 -28.80
C GLU A 116 -24.00 -1.22 -27.57
N LEU A 117 -22.99 -0.35 -27.75
CA LEU A 117 -22.15 0.13 -26.66
C LEU A 117 -22.93 1.00 -25.67
N PHE A 118 -23.85 1.83 -26.18
CA PHE A 118 -24.74 2.62 -25.33
C PHE A 118 -25.67 1.71 -24.51
N GLU A 119 -26.31 0.73 -25.15
CA GLU A 119 -27.20 -0.22 -24.47
C GLU A 119 -26.46 -1.04 -23.39
N THR A 120 -25.24 -1.50 -23.70
CA THR A 120 -24.41 -2.23 -22.74
C THR A 120 -24.06 -1.37 -21.51
N LYS A 121 -23.74 -0.08 -21.72
CA LYS A 121 -23.47 0.85 -20.61
C LYS A 121 -24.69 1.06 -19.71
N GLU A 122 -25.87 1.21 -20.30
CA GLU A 122 -27.12 1.33 -19.53
C GLU A 122 -27.38 0.05 -18.72
N ARG A 123 -27.25 -1.14 -19.32
CA ARG A 123 -27.37 -2.41 -18.59
C ARG A 123 -26.37 -2.54 -17.45
N CYS A 124 -25.12 -2.10 -17.64
CA CYS A 124 -24.13 -2.07 -16.56
C CYS A 124 -24.55 -1.12 -15.43
N SER A 125 -25.04 0.08 -15.76
CA SER A 125 -25.56 1.06 -14.79
C SER A 125 -26.78 0.52 -14.01
N GLU A 126 -27.69 -0.19 -14.68
CA GLU A 126 -28.81 -0.86 -14.05
C GLU A 126 -28.38 -2.00 -13.12
N LEU A 127 -27.38 -2.80 -13.53
CA LEU A 127 -26.79 -3.83 -12.67
C LEU A 127 -26.04 -3.24 -11.47
N GLU A 128 -25.37 -2.09 -11.63
CA GLU A 128 -24.78 -1.33 -10.53
C GLU A 128 -25.83 -0.84 -9.53
N ARG A 129 -27.03 -0.48 -10.01
CA ARG A 129 -28.18 -0.10 -9.18
C ARG A 129 -28.85 -1.32 -8.51
N ALA A 130 -28.87 -2.47 -9.17
CA ALA A 130 -29.56 -3.69 -8.71
C ALA A 130 -28.69 -4.63 -7.85
N GLY A 131 -27.36 -4.49 -7.89
CA GLY A 131 -26.44 -5.31 -7.10
C GLY A 131 -26.39 -4.86 -5.65
N THR A 132 -26.95 -5.69 -4.75
CA THR A 132 -26.88 -5.66 -3.26
C THR A 132 -26.33 -4.36 -2.64
N PRO A 133 -27.15 -3.59 -1.88
CA PRO A 133 -26.73 -2.31 -1.32
C PRO A 133 -25.40 -2.46 -0.58
N ARG A 134 -24.40 -1.70 -1.04
CA ARG A 134 -23.08 -1.68 -0.44
C ARG A 134 -23.25 -1.27 1.04
N PRO A 135 -22.65 -1.99 2.01
CA PRO A 135 -22.81 -1.66 3.42
C PRO A 135 -22.45 -0.20 3.67
N GLN A 136 -23.23 0.49 4.50
CA GLN A 136 -22.96 1.86 4.90
C GLN A 136 -21.77 1.88 5.87
N TRP A 137 -20.55 1.79 5.32
CA TRP A 137 -19.32 1.69 6.11
C TRP A 137 -19.12 2.88 7.05
N GLU A 138 -19.70 4.04 6.77
CA GLU A 138 -19.64 5.20 7.68
C GLU A 138 -20.26 4.93 9.05
N LEU A 139 -21.28 4.06 9.14
CA LEU A 139 -21.89 3.68 10.41
C LEU A 139 -20.91 2.90 11.31
N CYS A 140 -19.93 2.21 10.72
CA CYS A 140 -18.94 1.45 11.48
C CYS A 140 -18.06 2.35 12.35
N ALA A 141 -17.90 3.63 11.99
CA ALA A 141 -17.13 4.58 12.77
C ALA A 141 -17.67 4.80 14.18
N ASP A 142 -18.97 4.61 14.40
CA ASP A 142 -19.61 4.81 15.70
C ASP A 142 -19.31 3.66 16.67
N PHE A 143 -18.88 2.50 16.16
CA PHE A 143 -18.60 1.28 16.93
C PHE A 143 -17.10 1.01 17.14
N ILE A 144 -16.22 1.81 16.52
CA ILE A 144 -14.77 1.62 16.58
C ILE A 144 -14.14 2.72 17.46
N GLY A 145 -13.27 2.31 18.39
CA GLY A 145 -12.55 3.23 19.28
C GLY A 145 -11.71 4.23 18.46
N GLY A 146 -11.84 5.53 18.72
CA GLY A 146 -11.20 6.59 17.92
C GLY A 146 -12.09 7.25 16.85
N GLY A 147 -13.33 6.77 16.68
CA GLY A 147 -14.38 7.44 15.90
C GLY A 147 -14.13 7.51 14.39
N ARG A 148 -14.85 8.43 13.72
CA ARG A 148 -14.84 8.61 12.25
C ARG A 148 -13.44 8.81 11.67
N ASP A 149 -12.59 9.60 12.32
CA ASP A 149 -11.25 9.91 11.80
C ASP A 149 -10.34 8.67 11.74
N ARG A 150 -10.36 7.84 12.79
CA ARG A 150 -9.58 6.59 12.81
C ARG A 150 -10.16 5.57 11.84
N TRP A 151 -11.49 5.43 11.78
CA TRP A 151 -12.13 4.52 10.82
C TRP A 151 -11.79 4.88 9.37
N TRP A 152 -11.81 6.16 9.02
CA TRP A 152 -11.39 6.62 7.69
C TRP A 152 -9.93 6.27 7.39
N GLN A 153 -9.02 6.40 8.36
CA GLN A 153 -7.62 6.00 8.16
C GLN A 153 -7.47 4.49 7.91
N LEU A 154 -8.30 3.68 8.55
CA LEU A 154 -8.27 2.22 8.45
C LEU A 154 -8.94 1.68 7.18
N ALA A 155 -10.05 2.28 6.75
CA ALA A 155 -10.87 1.79 5.64
C ALA A 155 -10.56 2.42 4.28
N ARG A 156 -9.84 3.56 4.24
CA ARG A 156 -9.63 4.33 3.01
C ARG A 156 -8.82 3.55 1.97
N GLY A 157 -9.38 3.47 0.76
CA GLY A 157 -8.73 2.84 -0.39
C GLY A 157 -8.78 1.31 -0.40
N LEU A 158 -9.49 0.69 0.56
CA LEU A 158 -9.67 -0.76 0.61
C LEU A 158 -10.89 -1.21 -0.22
N SER A 159 -10.84 -2.46 -0.68
CA SER A 159 -11.99 -3.12 -1.29
C SER A 159 -13.06 -3.40 -0.22
N SER A 160 -14.35 -3.49 -0.57
CA SER A 160 -15.41 -3.83 0.40
C SER A 160 -15.11 -5.10 1.21
N ARG A 161 -14.44 -6.09 0.60
CA ARG A 161 -14.01 -7.32 1.27
C ARG A 161 -12.91 -7.06 2.31
N ASP A 162 -11.96 -6.20 1.99
CA ASP A 162 -10.85 -5.88 2.90
C ASP A 162 -11.28 -4.89 3.98
N THR A 163 -12.17 -3.95 3.67
CA THR A 163 -12.87 -3.11 4.64
C THR A 163 -13.63 -3.96 5.65
N LEU A 164 -14.32 -5.01 5.20
CA LEU A 164 -14.97 -5.96 6.10
C LEU A 164 -13.98 -6.68 7.03
N ARG A 165 -12.82 -7.11 6.54
CA ARG A 165 -11.79 -7.75 7.39
C ARG A 165 -11.24 -6.80 8.44
N VAL A 166 -10.96 -5.57 8.05
CA VAL A 166 -10.51 -4.52 8.98
C VAL A 166 -11.60 -4.22 10.01
N LEU A 167 -12.87 -4.16 9.58
CA LEU A 167 -14.01 -4.03 10.48
C LEU A 167 -14.07 -5.17 11.50
N LEU A 168 -13.98 -6.42 11.03
CA LEU A 168 -14.04 -7.61 11.90
C LEU A 168 -12.90 -7.59 12.93
N LYS A 169 -11.69 -7.21 12.51
CA LYS A 169 -10.54 -7.04 13.41
C LYS A 169 -10.77 -5.95 14.47
N GLU A 170 -11.43 -4.85 14.11
CA GLU A 170 -11.66 -3.70 14.98
C GLU A 170 -12.87 -3.84 15.91
N LEU A 171 -13.96 -4.46 15.43
CA LEU A 171 -15.11 -4.84 16.26
C LEU A 171 -14.73 -5.80 17.38
N GLY A 172 -13.57 -6.43 17.21
CA GLY A 172 -12.90 -7.16 18.24
C GLY A 172 -12.91 -8.65 17.96
N PRO A 173 -12.17 -9.39 18.78
CA PRO A 173 -11.74 -10.72 18.41
C PRO A 173 -12.84 -11.82 18.59
N ALA A 174 -14.05 -11.43 18.97
CA ALA A 174 -15.27 -12.22 18.82
C ALA A 174 -15.73 -12.43 17.36
N ALA A 175 -15.23 -11.64 16.42
CA ALA A 175 -15.47 -11.84 14.99
C ALA A 175 -14.64 -12.99 14.38
N GLU A 176 -13.57 -13.42 15.06
CA GLU A 176 -12.63 -14.45 14.62
C GLU A 176 -12.75 -15.78 15.41
N SER A 177 -13.59 -15.85 16.45
CA SER A 177 -13.72 -17.05 17.29
C SER A 177 -14.68 -18.09 16.68
N ASP A 178 -14.30 -19.37 16.70
CA ASP A 178 -15.17 -20.51 16.35
C ASP A 178 -16.44 -20.61 17.24
N HIS A 179 -16.43 -19.94 18.41
CA HIS A 179 -17.53 -19.82 19.37
C HIS A 179 -18.42 -18.59 19.08
N LEU A 180 -18.97 -18.51 17.87
CA LEU A 180 -19.72 -17.34 17.39
C LEU A 180 -20.90 -16.92 18.28
N GLU A 181 -21.51 -17.87 19.00
CA GLU A 181 -22.69 -17.60 19.83
C GLU A 181 -22.50 -17.97 21.31
N HIS A 182 -21.77 -19.05 21.59
CA HIS A 182 -21.63 -19.58 22.95
C HIS A 182 -20.25 -20.20 23.17
N PHE A 183 -19.69 -19.96 24.36
CA PHE A 183 -18.58 -20.73 24.92
C PHE A 183 -19.11 -21.98 25.63
N ASP A 184 -18.23 -22.97 25.75
CA ASP A 184 -18.44 -24.11 26.64
C ASP A 184 -17.87 -23.80 28.01
N GLY A 185 -18.71 -23.93 29.04
CA GLY A 185 -18.29 -23.82 30.43
C GLY A 185 -17.24 -24.88 30.75
N LEU A 186 -16.18 -24.47 31.45
CA LEU A 186 -15.05 -25.30 31.85
C LEU A 186 -15.43 -26.34 32.93
N GLY A 187 -16.58 -26.18 33.60
CA GLY A 187 -17.06 -27.05 34.67
C GLY A 187 -16.84 -26.46 36.07
N MET A 188 -17.12 -27.27 37.10
CA MET A 188 -17.05 -26.86 38.52
C MET A 188 -15.79 -27.36 39.25
N ASP A 189 -14.81 -27.89 38.52
CA ASP A 189 -13.60 -28.48 39.10
C ASP A 189 -12.81 -27.45 39.94
N PRO A 190 -12.28 -27.81 41.13
CA PRO A 190 -11.45 -26.94 41.94
C PRO A 190 -10.20 -26.37 41.24
N VAL A 191 -9.65 -27.06 40.23
CA VAL A 191 -8.52 -26.57 39.43
C VAL A 191 -8.91 -25.37 38.57
N ILE A 192 -10.19 -25.22 38.23
CA ILE A 192 -10.70 -24.08 37.46
C ILE A 192 -10.79 -22.87 38.39
N PRO A 193 -10.36 -21.67 37.95
CA PRO A 193 -10.48 -20.47 38.75
C PRO A 193 -11.94 -20.17 39.13
N PRO A 194 -12.24 -19.70 40.37
CA PRO A 194 -13.61 -19.59 40.84
C PRO A 194 -14.52 -18.71 39.96
N TYR A 195 -13.98 -17.67 39.32
CA TYR A 195 -14.74 -16.80 38.40
C TYR A 195 -15.12 -17.47 37.07
N LEU A 196 -14.52 -18.62 36.71
CA LEU A 196 -14.85 -19.40 35.51
C LEU A 196 -15.60 -20.70 35.80
N ARG A 197 -15.83 -21.04 37.07
CA ARG A 197 -16.55 -22.27 37.43
C ARG A 197 -18.01 -22.17 37.03
N TYR A 198 -18.34 -22.80 35.91
CA TYR A 198 -19.69 -22.82 35.36
C TYR A 198 -19.86 -24.04 34.45
N GLU A 199 -21.05 -24.65 34.52
CA GLU A 199 -21.45 -25.78 33.68
C GLU A 199 -22.49 -25.35 32.65
N GLY A 200 -22.33 -25.81 31.41
CA GLY A 200 -23.24 -25.55 30.31
C GLY A 200 -22.72 -24.50 29.33
N LYS A 201 -23.63 -23.98 28.49
CA LYS A 201 -23.30 -23.00 27.45
C LYS A 201 -23.33 -21.58 28.01
N VAL A 202 -22.30 -20.81 27.72
CA VAL A 202 -22.16 -19.40 28.14
C VAL A 202 -22.28 -18.51 26.93
N ARG A 203 -23.17 -17.52 26.94
CA ARG A 203 -23.37 -16.64 25.78
C ARG A 203 -22.12 -15.79 25.50
N ASN A 204 -21.73 -15.72 24.23
CA ASN A 204 -20.72 -14.76 23.77
C ASN A 204 -21.38 -13.38 23.61
N LEU A 205 -21.03 -12.44 24.48
CA LEU A 205 -21.52 -11.06 24.48
C LEU A 205 -20.83 -10.21 23.41
N ARG A 206 -19.75 -10.72 22.78
CA ARG A 206 -18.99 -10.05 21.73
C ARG A 206 -18.48 -8.67 22.14
N LEU A 207 -17.89 -8.61 23.34
CA LEU A 207 -17.35 -7.38 23.89
C LEU A 207 -16.26 -6.80 22.96
N SER A 208 -16.38 -5.51 22.68
CA SER A 208 -15.39 -4.74 21.94
C SER A 208 -14.10 -4.56 22.74
N ARG A 209 -13.01 -4.22 22.04
CA ARG A 209 -11.72 -3.90 22.70
C ARG A 209 -11.85 -2.81 23.76
N ARG A 210 -12.70 -1.81 23.53
CA ARG A 210 -12.95 -0.72 24.49
C ARG A 210 -13.65 -1.25 25.74
N GLU A 211 -14.73 -2.03 25.60
CA GLU A 211 -15.48 -2.56 26.74
C GLU A 211 -14.61 -3.44 27.63
N ILE A 212 -13.78 -4.31 27.04
CA ILE A 212 -12.78 -5.11 27.78
C ILE A 212 -11.85 -4.20 28.59
N SER A 213 -11.37 -3.12 27.96
CA SER A 213 -10.44 -2.19 28.60
C SER A 213 -11.08 -1.44 29.77
N VAL A 214 -12.33 -1.01 29.62
CA VAL A 214 -13.11 -0.36 30.68
C VAL A 214 -13.32 -1.31 31.85
N ILE A 215 -13.71 -2.56 31.58
CA ILE A 215 -13.92 -3.57 32.64
C ILE A 215 -12.62 -3.85 33.38
N ILE A 216 -11.51 -4.03 32.67
CA ILE A 216 -10.19 -4.24 33.28
C ILE A 216 -9.81 -3.06 34.18
N ASN A 217 -9.99 -1.82 33.72
CA ASN A 217 -9.69 -0.63 34.52
C ASN A 217 -10.59 -0.53 35.76
N ASP A 218 -11.88 -0.83 35.63
CA ASP A 218 -12.84 -0.85 36.74
C ASP A 218 -12.46 -1.90 37.79
N ILE A 219 -12.08 -3.10 37.37
CA ILE A 219 -11.56 -4.16 38.26
C ILE A 219 -10.30 -3.67 38.99
N TRP A 220 -9.35 -3.05 38.29
CA TRP A 220 -8.16 -2.51 38.93
C TRP A 220 -8.49 -1.45 39.98
N LEU A 221 -9.36 -0.49 39.64
CA LEU A 221 -9.73 0.59 40.56
C LEU A 221 -10.47 0.04 41.78
N GLY A 222 -11.42 -0.88 41.59
CA GLY A 222 -12.12 -1.52 42.70
C GLY A 222 -11.20 -2.38 43.57
N LYS A 223 -10.15 -2.99 42.99
CA LYS A 223 -9.17 -3.81 43.74
C LYS A 223 -8.43 -3.01 44.81
N MET A 224 -8.38 -1.68 44.69
CA MET A 224 -7.78 -0.79 45.69
C MET A 224 -8.40 -0.97 47.09
N ASP A 225 -9.69 -1.29 47.16
CA ASP A 225 -10.41 -1.49 48.42
C ASP A 225 -10.26 -2.90 49.00
N SER A 226 -9.57 -3.80 48.30
CA SER A 226 -9.34 -5.19 48.71
C SER A 226 -7.92 -5.64 48.35
N PRO A 227 -6.87 -4.98 48.90
CA PRO A 227 -5.48 -5.21 48.49
C PRO A 227 -4.98 -6.62 48.82
N ASP A 228 -5.48 -7.24 49.88
CA ASP A 228 -5.01 -8.55 50.37
C ASP A 228 -5.60 -9.75 49.62
N MET A 229 -6.71 -9.56 48.89
CA MET A 229 -7.29 -10.61 48.05
C MET A 229 -6.43 -10.87 46.80
N SER A 230 -6.38 -12.12 46.34
CA SER A 230 -5.79 -12.42 45.04
C SER A 230 -6.63 -11.77 43.92
N MET A 231 -6.02 -11.56 42.75
CA MET A 231 -6.76 -11.04 41.59
C MET A 231 -7.90 -12.00 41.17
N GLN A 232 -7.70 -13.31 41.25
CA GLN A 232 -8.73 -14.30 40.91
C GLN A 232 -9.94 -14.19 41.84
N ASP A 233 -9.69 -14.19 43.15
CA ASP A 233 -10.76 -14.08 44.15
C ASP A 233 -11.47 -12.73 44.03
N TYR A 234 -10.71 -11.67 43.72
CA TYR A 234 -11.29 -10.35 43.53
C TYR A 234 -12.17 -10.27 42.29
N VAL A 235 -11.77 -10.86 41.16
CA VAL A 235 -12.62 -10.92 39.96
C VAL A 235 -13.88 -11.74 40.22
N THR A 236 -13.80 -12.83 41.00
CA THR A 236 -14.98 -13.58 41.44
C THR A 236 -15.94 -12.70 42.24
N LYS A 237 -15.42 -12.03 43.28
CA LYS A 237 -16.19 -11.09 44.10
C LYS A 237 -16.78 -9.95 43.26
N TYR A 238 -16.00 -9.39 42.35
CA TYR A 238 -16.41 -8.28 41.48
C TYR A 238 -17.66 -8.63 40.66
N PHE A 239 -17.73 -9.84 40.10
CA PHE A 239 -18.92 -10.30 39.38
C PHE A 239 -20.06 -10.71 40.30
N GLU A 240 -19.77 -11.23 41.49
CA GLU A 240 -20.77 -11.53 42.54
C GLU A 240 -21.50 -10.28 43.04
N ASP A 241 -20.76 -9.20 43.28
CA ASP A 241 -21.30 -7.94 43.77
C ASP A 241 -22.19 -7.26 42.72
N ARG A 242 -21.94 -7.49 41.42
CA ARG A 242 -22.68 -6.86 40.31
C ARG A 242 -23.84 -7.69 39.77
N TYR A 243 -23.73 -9.02 39.80
CA TYR A 243 -24.70 -9.90 39.15
C TYR A 243 -25.12 -11.04 40.09
N GLN A 244 -26.42 -11.06 40.41
CA GLN A 244 -26.98 -12.10 41.29
C GLN A 244 -27.03 -13.49 40.61
N GLN A 245 -27.32 -13.52 39.30
CA GLN A 245 -27.48 -14.77 38.56
C GLN A 245 -26.12 -15.39 38.18
N PRO A 246 -25.84 -16.66 38.55
CA PRO A 246 -24.58 -17.33 38.20
C PRO A 246 -24.32 -17.43 36.69
N SER A 247 -25.37 -17.59 35.87
CA SER A 247 -25.26 -17.61 34.41
C SER A 247 -24.73 -16.29 33.86
N VAL A 248 -25.24 -15.15 34.34
CA VAL A 248 -24.79 -13.81 33.92
C VAL A 248 -23.36 -13.56 34.37
N ARG A 249 -22.98 -14.00 35.58
CA ARG A 249 -21.59 -13.94 36.06
C ARG A 249 -20.64 -14.69 35.12
N ALA A 250 -21.03 -15.90 34.73
CA ALA A 250 -20.27 -16.70 33.77
C ALA A 250 -20.19 -16.01 32.40
N GLU A 251 -21.28 -15.45 31.87
CA GLU A 251 -21.26 -14.67 30.63
C GLU A 251 -20.18 -13.58 30.68
N TRP A 252 -20.17 -12.73 31.70
CA TRP A 252 -19.16 -11.68 31.80
C TRP A 252 -17.74 -12.20 32.01
N ALA A 253 -17.55 -13.19 32.87
CA ALA A 253 -16.23 -13.73 33.17
C ALA A 253 -15.56 -14.41 31.96
N TYR A 254 -16.32 -15.20 31.19
CA TYR A 254 -15.81 -15.85 29.98
C TYR A 254 -15.51 -14.82 28.88
N ASN A 255 -16.40 -13.85 28.69
CA ASN A 255 -16.17 -12.79 27.69
C ASN A 255 -14.99 -11.89 28.05
N LEU A 256 -14.80 -11.57 29.34
CA LEU A 256 -13.61 -10.85 29.81
C LEU A 256 -12.34 -11.64 29.48
N CYS A 257 -12.34 -12.95 29.73
CA CYS A 257 -11.17 -13.78 29.49
C CYS A 257 -10.85 -13.92 28.01
N ALA A 258 -11.85 -14.28 27.19
CA ALA A 258 -11.70 -14.40 25.76
C ALA A 258 -11.22 -13.08 25.13
N GLY A 259 -11.83 -11.96 25.51
CA GLY A 259 -11.43 -10.63 25.03
C GLY A 259 -10.02 -10.25 25.46
N ALA A 260 -9.62 -10.52 26.71
CA ALA A 260 -8.28 -10.22 27.20
C ALA A 260 -7.18 -11.07 26.53
N GLU A 261 -7.43 -12.37 26.32
CA GLU A 261 -6.51 -13.29 25.64
C GLU A 261 -6.21 -12.85 24.21
N GLN A 262 -7.22 -12.30 23.52
CA GLN A 262 -7.09 -11.84 22.15
C GLN A 262 -6.49 -10.41 22.04
N MET A 263 -6.31 -9.73 23.16
CA MET A 263 -5.74 -8.38 23.28
C MET A 263 -4.36 -8.38 23.97
N LEU A 264 -3.65 -9.50 23.98
CA LEU A 264 -2.32 -9.60 24.61
C LEU A 264 -1.23 -8.77 23.91
N ASP A 265 -1.53 -8.19 22.75
CA ASP A 265 -0.71 -7.17 22.08
C ASP A 265 -0.69 -5.85 22.85
N GLU A 266 -1.74 -5.55 23.63
CA GLU A 266 -1.83 -4.39 24.50
C GLU A 266 -1.12 -4.66 25.84
N PRO A 267 -0.04 -3.92 26.19
CA PRO A 267 0.78 -4.22 27.35
C PRO A 267 0.03 -4.27 28.68
N GLN A 268 -0.93 -3.36 28.88
CA GLN A 268 -1.78 -3.28 30.06
C GLN A 268 -2.72 -4.48 30.21
N VAL A 269 -3.29 -4.96 29.10
CA VAL A 269 -4.14 -6.16 29.11
C VAL A 269 -3.28 -7.38 29.41
N LYS A 270 -2.06 -7.44 28.85
CA LYS A 270 -1.09 -8.48 29.16
C LYS A 270 -0.70 -8.50 30.64
N VAL A 271 -0.53 -7.34 31.28
CA VAL A 271 -0.27 -7.25 32.73
C VAL A 271 -1.47 -7.79 33.51
N PHE A 272 -2.69 -7.30 33.22
CA PHE A 272 -3.91 -7.79 33.86
C PHE A 272 -4.07 -9.31 33.71
N TRP A 273 -3.97 -9.81 32.47
CA TRP A 273 -4.08 -11.24 32.16
C TRP A 273 -3.06 -12.08 32.92
N GLY A 274 -1.80 -11.63 32.94
CA GLY A 274 -0.74 -12.32 33.66
C GLY A 274 -0.97 -12.31 35.18
N VAL A 275 -1.45 -11.21 35.75
CA VAL A 275 -1.77 -11.12 37.18
C VAL A 275 -2.97 -11.99 37.54
N LEU A 276 -4.02 -11.98 36.70
CA LEU A 276 -5.21 -12.81 36.86
C LEU A 276 -4.85 -14.30 36.90
N HIS A 277 -3.92 -14.75 36.07
CA HIS A 277 -3.47 -16.15 36.04
C HIS A 277 -2.32 -16.45 37.02
N GLY A 278 -1.91 -15.50 37.85
CA GLY A 278 -0.79 -15.66 38.80
C GLY A 278 0.59 -15.77 38.13
N HIS A 279 0.69 -15.46 36.85
CA HIS A 279 1.95 -15.45 36.09
C HIS A 279 2.76 -14.17 36.29
N LEU A 280 2.11 -13.06 36.66
CA LEU A 280 2.76 -11.77 36.90
C LEU A 280 2.41 -11.21 38.28
N SER A 281 3.31 -10.41 38.83
CA SER A 281 3.06 -9.73 40.10
C SER A 281 2.11 -8.54 39.92
N GLU A 282 1.07 -8.48 40.74
CA GLU A 282 0.12 -7.34 40.80
C GLU A 282 0.84 -6.00 41.03
N ARG A 283 1.97 -6.03 41.74
CA ARG A 283 2.79 -4.85 42.05
C ARG A 283 3.32 -4.13 40.81
N ILE A 284 3.41 -4.80 39.66
CA ILE A 284 3.83 -4.18 38.41
C ILE A 284 2.87 -3.05 38.02
N TYR A 285 1.56 -3.31 38.09
CA TYR A 285 0.53 -2.31 37.80
C TYR A 285 0.56 -1.17 38.82
N TRP A 286 0.60 -1.51 40.12
CA TRP A 286 0.62 -0.51 41.18
C TRP A 286 1.89 0.34 41.19
N GLY A 287 3.03 -0.24 40.85
CA GLY A 287 4.30 0.47 40.69
C GLY A 287 4.22 1.49 39.55
N LEU A 288 3.71 1.09 38.39
CA LEU A 288 3.48 2.01 37.26
C LEU A 288 2.52 3.14 37.62
N ARG A 289 1.41 2.82 38.29
CA ARG A 289 0.44 3.81 38.76
C ARG A 289 1.07 4.75 39.79
N GLY A 290 1.94 4.23 40.66
CA GLY A 290 2.73 5.02 41.60
C GLY A 290 3.65 6.01 40.91
N ASP A 291 4.41 5.58 39.92
CA ASP A 291 5.30 6.44 39.12
C ASP A 291 4.51 7.56 38.40
N TRP A 292 3.37 7.18 37.80
CA TRP A 292 2.45 8.11 37.14
C TRP A 292 1.97 9.20 38.09
N LEU A 293 1.46 8.82 39.26
CA LEU A 293 0.96 9.76 40.27
C LEU A 293 2.09 10.59 40.88
N ALA A 294 3.24 10.00 41.15
CA ALA A 294 4.39 10.71 41.71
C ALA A 294 4.86 11.85 40.80
N LEU A 295 4.96 11.58 39.50
CA LEU A 295 5.32 12.62 38.52
C LEU A 295 4.20 13.66 38.39
N ARG A 296 2.94 13.22 38.26
CA ARG A 296 1.78 14.13 38.20
C ARG A 296 1.82 15.11 39.38
N ASP A 297 1.88 14.59 40.59
CA ASP A 297 1.84 15.40 41.81
C ASP A 297 3.11 16.28 41.94
N ALA A 298 4.26 15.85 41.43
CA ALA A 298 5.45 16.69 41.35
C ALA A 298 5.28 17.86 40.37
N LEU A 299 4.68 17.64 39.20
CA LEU A 299 4.43 18.67 38.19
C LEU A 299 3.40 19.70 38.67
N TYR A 300 2.27 19.26 39.22
CA TYR A 300 1.25 20.19 39.77
C TYR A 300 1.78 21.02 40.95
N ARG A 301 2.70 20.48 41.76
CA ARG A 301 3.34 21.24 42.85
C ARG A 301 4.26 22.36 42.37
N HIS A 302 4.85 22.22 41.18
CA HIS A 302 5.78 23.22 40.61
C HIS A 302 5.10 24.15 39.60
N SER A 303 3.88 23.83 39.16
CA SER A 303 3.06 24.70 38.35
C SER A 303 2.58 25.91 39.17
N LYS A 304 2.75 27.12 38.62
CA LYS A 304 2.37 28.37 39.30
C LYS A 304 0.86 28.61 39.27
N ASP A 305 0.23 28.26 38.17
CA ASP A 305 -1.21 28.40 37.87
C ASP A 305 -1.98 27.09 38.13
N LYS A 306 -1.28 26.01 38.49
CA LYS A 306 -1.78 24.63 38.62
C LYS A 306 -2.36 24.07 37.33
N GLU A 307 -2.05 24.67 36.17
CA GLU A 307 -2.58 24.23 34.88
C GLU A 307 -1.44 23.95 33.90
N THR A 308 -0.40 24.78 33.89
CA THR A 308 0.67 24.69 32.90
C THR A 308 2.06 24.61 33.52
N ILE A 309 2.99 24.05 32.76
CA ILE A 309 4.41 24.02 33.10
C ILE A 309 5.27 24.14 31.85
N SER A 310 6.46 24.74 31.97
CA SER A 310 7.40 24.80 30.85
C SER A 310 7.99 23.41 30.56
N ILE A 311 8.42 23.18 29.31
CA ILE A 311 9.07 21.92 28.93
C ILE A 311 10.40 21.72 29.65
N GLU A 312 11.13 22.81 29.93
CA GLU A 312 12.38 22.77 30.70
C GLU A 312 12.11 22.33 32.14
N ASP A 313 11.06 22.87 32.76
CA ASP A 313 10.65 22.47 34.10
C ASP A 313 10.13 21.03 34.13
N PHE A 314 9.36 20.60 33.11
CA PHE A 314 8.95 19.20 32.96
C PHE A 314 10.16 18.26 32.89
N GLU A 315 11.18 18.60 32.10
CA GLU A 315 12.41 17.82 31.98
C GLU A 315 13.14 17.73 33.34
N LYS A 316 13.31 18.88 34.01
CA LYS A 316 13.98 18.97 35.31
C LYS A 316 13.24 18.20 36.41
N ILE A 317 11.91 18.31 36.45
CA ILE A 317 11.07 17.60 37.43
C ILE A 317 11.04 16.10 37.13
N SER A 318 11.03 15.71 35.86
CA SER A 318 11.12 14.30 35.48
C SER A 318 12.46 13.69 35.92
N LYS A 319 13.58 14.42 35.77
CA LYS A 319 14.89 14.01 36.29
C LYS A 319 14.90 13.88 37.81
N ALA A 320 14.27 14.82 38.51
CA ALA A 320 14.19 14.78 39.97
C ALA A 320 13.30 13.64 40.48
N THR A 321 12.18 13.37 39.81
CA THR A 321 11.25 12.27 40.15
C THR A 321 11.87 10.91 39.85
N PHE A 322 12.63 10.79 38.74
CA PHE A 322 13.23 9.54 38.29
C PHE A 322 14.76 9.62 38.18
N PRO A 323 15.49 9.65 39.31
CA PRO A 323 16.93 9.91 39.33
C PRO A 323 17.78 8.83 38.64
N LEU A 324 17.23 7.63 38.39
CA LEU A 324 17.92 6.53 37.74
C LEU A 324 17.72 6.47 36.22
N LYS A 325 16.79 7.27 35.65
CA LYS A 325 16.58 7.33 34.20
C LYS A 325 17.74 8.04 33.53
N SER A 326 18.09 7.60 32.32
CA SER A 326 19.13 8.28 31.55
C SER A 326 18.63 9.60 30.95
N GLU A 327 19.55 10.50 30.61
CA GLU A 327 19.24 11.73 29.88
C GLU A 327 18.47 11.46 28.58
N VAL A 328 18.76 10.34 27.90
CA VAL A 328 18.07 9.91 26.69
C VAL A 328 16.63 9.50 27.00
N ASP A 329 16.40 8.75 28.07
CA ASP A 329 15.07 8.33 28.48
C ASP A 329 14.19 9.53 28.87
N ILE A 330 14.77 10.51 29.56
CA ILE A 330 14.06 11.76 29.91
C ILE A 330 13.70 12.54 28.64
N LYS A 331 14.62 12.67 27.68
CA LYS A 331 14.31 13.34 26.40
C LYS A 331 13.20 12.62 25.62
N ASN A 332 13.22 11.28 25.60
CA ASN A 332 12.13 10.50 25.00
C ASN A 332 10.78 10.78 25.68
N LEU A 333 10.75 10.96 27.01
CA LEU A 333 9.53 11.37 27.71
C LEU A 333 9.03 12.74 27.24
N VAL A 334 9.94 13.72 27.10
CA VAL A 334 9.61 15.06 26.56
C VAL A 334 9.02 14.96 25.15
N ASP A 335 9.63 14.14 24.28
CA ASP A 335 9.17 13.96 22.90
C ASP A 335 7.77 13.33 22.83
N VAL A 336 7.50 12.34 23.69
CA VAL A 336 6.16 11.72 23.80
C VAL A 336 5.14 12.73 24.30
N VAL A 337 5.47 13.57 25.29
CA VAL A 337 4.58 14.63 25.77
C VAL A 337 4.26 15.64 24.66
N ARG A 338 5.29 16.08 23.91
CA ARG A 338 5.10 16.99 22.77
C ARG A 338 4.17 16.39 21.72
N LYS A 339 4.34 15.11 21.41
CA LYS A 339 3.51 14.38 20.44
C LYS A 339 2.06 14.24 20.92
N GLN A 340 1.86 13.77 22.15
CA GLN A 340 0.54 13.56 22.73
C GLN A 340 -0.28 14.85 22.78
N LEU A 341 0.35 15.95 23.21
CA LEU A 341 -0.29 17.26 23.28
C LEU A 341 -0.32 18.00 21.93
N LYS A 342 0.25 17.41 20.87
CA LYS A 342 0.34 18.00 19.52
C LYS A 342 0.95 19.41 19.55
N LEU A 343 2.01 19.59 20.35
CA LEU A 343 2.66 20.89 20.52
C LEU A 343 3.39 21.29 19.25
N LYS A 344 3.21 22.55 18.84
CA LYS A 344 4.02 23.16 17.76
C LYS A 344 5.43 23.46 18.28
N ILE A 345 6.40 23.57 17.38
CA ILE A 345 7.82 23.82 17.72
C ILE A 345 8.00 25.07 18.60
N ASN A 346 7.15 26.08 18.41
CA ASN A 346 7.23 27.35 19.14
C ASN A 346 6.47 27.34 20.47
N ILE A 347 5.77 26.25 20.80
CA ILE A 347 5.02 26.11 22.05
C ILE A 347 5.87 25.29 23.02
N ASN A 348 6.20 25.92 24.15
CA ASN A 348 7.02 25.33 25.21
C ASN A 348 6.25 25.12 26.52
N GLU A 349 4.93 25.24 26.49
CA GLU A 349 4.07 25.01 27.64
C GLU A 349 3.32 23.68 27.50
N VAL A 350 3.31 22.93 28.59
CA VAL A 350 2.63 21.64 28.76
C VAL A 350 1.40 21.89 29.61
N ASN A 351 0.22 21.64 29.07
CA ASN A 351 -1.03 21.67 29.84
C ASN A 351 -1.19 20.34 30.59
N LEU A 352 -1.18 20.41 31.93
CA LEU A 352 -1.15 19.25 32.81
C LEU A 352 -2.49 18.49 32.77
N ASP A 353 -3.61 19.19 32.73
CA ASP A 353 -4.95 18.58 32.69
C ASP A 353 -5.11 17.72 31.43
N LYS A 354 -4.64 18.19 30.28
CA LYS A 354 -4.64 17.43 29.01
C LYS A 354 -3.62 16.30 29.01
N LEU A 355 -2.46 16.48 29.65
CA LEU A 355 -1.43 15.44 29.72
C LEU A 355 -1.89 14.24 30.56
N PHE A 356 -2.54 14.53 31.69
CA PHE A 356 -2.99 13.55 32.67
C PHE A 356 -4.47 13.19 32.53
N GLN A 357 -5.13 13.60 31.45
CA GLN A 357 -6.53 13.26 31.18
C GLN A 357 -6.68 11.75 31.02
N THR A 358 -7.36 11.10 31.96
CA THR A 358 -7.68 9.67 31.91
C THR A 358 -9.12 9.47 31.48
N ASN A 359 -9.36 8.56 30.55
CA ASN A 359 -10.71 8.10 30.21
C ASN A 359 -11.08 6.84 31.01
N GLU A 360 -12.27 6.31 30.78
CA GLU A 360 -12.80 5.10 31.42
C GLU A 360 -11.93 3.85 31.17
N GLU A 361 -11.11 3.85 30.12
CA GLU A 361 -10.25 2.72 29.76
C GLU A 361 -8.94 2.65 30.57
N GLY A 362 -8.65 3.66 31.39
CA GLY A 362 -7.48 3.70 32.28
C GLY A 362 -6.41 4.73 31.90
N PHE A 363 -5.55 5.06 32.87
CA PHE A 363 -4.47 6.03 32.70
C PHE A 363 -3.35 5.52 31.78
N ASP A 364 -3.17 4.22 31.75
CA ASP A 364 -2.17 3.46 30.99
C ASP A 364 -2.46 3.41 29.49
N ARG A 365 -3.63 3.90 29.05
CA ARG A 365 -3.98 4.04 27.62
C ARG A 365 -3.25 5.18 26.93
N VAL A 366 -2.89 6.20 27.70
CA VAL A 366 -2.25 7.43 27.25
C VAL A 366 -0.82 7.16 26.80
N GLU A 367 -0.38 7.74 25.66
CA GLU A 367 0.97 7.47 25.08
C GLU A 367 2.09 7.70 26.10
N PHE A 368 1.96 8.75 26.92
CA PHE A 368 2.92 9.06 27.97
C PHE A 368 3.05 7.95 29.03
N ALA A 369 1.94 7.38 29.49
CA ALA A 369 1.95 6.27 30.46
C ALA A 369 2.57 4.99 29.87
N ARG A 370 2.28 4.70 28.58
CA ARG A 370 2.88 3.58 27.86
C ARG A 370 4.40 3.70 27.74
N GLU A 371 4.90 4.91 27.51
CA GLU A 371 6.35 5.14 27.46
C GLU A 371 7.01 4.95 28.83
N LEU A 372 6.39 5.43 29.92
CA LEU A 372 6.88 5.16 31.27
C LEU A 372 6.97 3.66 31.55
N PHE A 373 5.94 2.90 31.17
CA PHE A 373 5.92 1.45 31.29
C PHE A 373 7.01 0.77 30.45
N ARG A 374 7.16 1.17 29.19
CA ARG A 374 8.21 0.64 28.29
C ARG A 374 9.61 0.86 28.87
N GLN A 375 9.89 2.07 29.36
CA GLN A 375 11.17 2.39 29.99
C GLN A 375 11.39 1.58 31.27
N ARG A 376 10.35 1.36 32.08
CA ARG A 376 10.39 0.52 33.29
C ARG A 376 10.76 -0.92 32.95
N GLN A 377 10.13 -1.51 31.94
CA GLN A 377 10.45 -2.87 31.47
C GLN A 377 11.89 -3.01 31.00
N ILE A 378 12.40 -2.05 30.21
CA ILE A 378 13.78 -2.07 29.73
C ILE A 378 14.78 -1.97 30.90
N ALA A 379 14.48 -1.13 31.89
CA ALA A 379 15.30 -0.98 33.08
C ALA A 379 15.30 -2.25 33.94
N GLN A 380 14.14 -2.87 34.14
CA GLN A 380 13.98 -4.15 34.82
C GLN A 380 14.79 -5.26 34.13
N ASP A 381 14.62 -5.43 32.82
CA ASP A 381 15.35 -6.44 32.04
C ASP A 381 16.87 -6.25 32.17
N LYS A 382 17.32 -5.01 32.13
CA LYS A 382 18.74 -4.69 32.33
C LYS A 382 19.21 -5.05 33.74
N TYR A 383 18.43 -4.72 34.76
CA TYR A 383 18.77 -5.03 36.15
C TYR A 383 18.82 -6.54 36.40
N ILE A 384 17.82 -7.28 35.92
CA ILE A 384 17.79 -8.75 36.02
C ILE A 384 18.99 -9.37 35.29
N ARG A 385 19.34 -8.88 34.10
CA ARG A 385 20.54 -9.36 33.38
C ARG A 385 21.82 -9.17 34.20
N GLU A 386 21.96 -8.05 34.91
CA GLU A 386 23.11 -7.78 35.78
C GLU A 386 23.14 -8.75 36.98
N VAL A 387 22.00 -8.97 37.64
CA VAL A 387 21.89 -9.94 38.75
C VAL A 387 22.18 -11.37 38.29
N VAL A 388 21.65 -11.79 37.14
CA VAL A 388 21.90 -13.11 36.56
C VAL A 388 23.38 -13.27 36.15
N SER A 389 24.03 -12.20 35.69
CA SER A 389 25.46 -12.21 35.39
C SER A 389 26.29 -12.51 36.64
N GLU A 390 25.99 -11.90 37.78
CA GLU A 390 26.67 -12.18 39.06
C GLU A 390 26.42 -13.61 39.55
N LEU A 391 25.30 -14.23 39.17
CA LEU A 391 24.98 -15.62 39.52
C LEU A 391 25.66 -16.66 38.60
N GLY A 392 26.49 -16.24 37.65
CA GLY A 392 27.22 -17.11 36.71
C GLY A 392 26.75 -17.01 35.26
N GLY A 393 25.80 -16.12 34.96
CA GLY A 393 25.36 -15.80 33.61
C GLY A 393 24.66 -16.95 32.87
N LYS A 394 24.50 -16.80 31.55
CA LYS A 394 23.74 -17.75 30.70
C LYS A 394 24.34 -19.15 30.65
N HIS A 395 25.66 -19.29 30.83
CA HIS A 395 26.35 -20.59 30.84
C HIS A 395 26.05 -21.42 32.08
N ALA A 396 25.50 -20.81 33.14
CA ALA A 396 25.12 -21.45 34.38
C ALA A 396 23.59 -21.65 34.50
N ALA A 397 22.84 -21.68 33.40
CA ALA A 397 21.37 -21.72 33.42
C ALA A 397 20.78 -22.90 34.23
N ASN A 398 21.44 -24.06 34.23
CA ASN A 398 21.04 -25.25 34.98
C ASN A 398 21.67 -25.33 36.39
N LYS A 399 22.54 -24.38 36.75
CA LYS A 399 23.14 -24.31 38.07
C LYS A 399 22.05 -23.97 39.09
N THR A 400 22.06 -24.68 40.21
CA THR A 400 21.18 -24.38 41.34
C THR A 400 21.68 -23.17 42.10
N VAL A 401 20.75 -22.33 42.52
CA VAL A 401 21.02 -21.06 43.20
C VAL A 401 20.26 -21.07 44.52
N THR A 402 20.96 -20.79 45.61
CA THR A 402 20.40 -20.66 46.95
C THR A 402 19.92 -19.22 47.19
N VAL A 403 19.06 -19.03 48.19
CA VAL A 403 18.63 -17.70 48.64
C VAL A 403 19.83 -16.80 48.97
N GLU A 404 20.86 -17.34 49.63
CA GLU A 404 22.05 -16.59 50.00
C GLU A 404 22.85 -16.09 48.78
N ASN A 405 22.94 -16.90 47.72
CA ASN A 405 23.57 -16.47 46.48
C ASN A 405 22.81 -15.30 45.85
N VAL A 406 21.47 -15.35 45.87
CA VAL A 406 20.62 -14.29 45.33
C VAL A 406 20.71 -13.01 46.16
N LYS A 407 20.70 -13.11 47.50
CA LYS A 407 20.94 -11.99 48.42
C LYS A 407 22.26 -11.29 48.11
N ARG A 408 23.34 -12.08 47.99
CA ARG A 408 24.66 -11.57 47.65
C ARG A 408 24.67 -10.88 46.28
N ALA A 409 24.06 -11.49 45.26
CA ALA A 409 23.99 -10.90 43.93
C ALA A 409 23.25 -9.56 43.95
N PHE A 410 22.11 -9.45 44.62
CA PHE A 410 21.40 -8.18 44.78
C PHE A 410 22.25 -7.14 45.53
N ALA A 411 22.88 -7.52 46.65
CA ALA A 411 23.72 -6.60 47.42
C ALA A 411 24.94 -6.07 46.63
N ILE A 412 25.51 -6.88 45.74
CA ILE A 412 26.62 -6.47 44.86
C ILE A 412 26.12 -5.53 43.76
N VAL A 413 25.02 -5.90 43.09
CA VAL A 413 24.52 -5.17 41.91
C VAL A 413 23.80 -3.87 42.30
N ASP A 414 23.15 -3.83 43.47
CA ASP A 414 22.41 -2.69 43.99
C ASP A 414 22.66 -2.52 45.50
N PRO A 415 23.79 -1.91 45.91
CA PRO A 415 24.11 -1.71 47.32
C PRO A 415 23.11 -0.83 48.09
N ALA A 416 22.23 -0.11 47.39
CA ALA A 416 21.23 0.75 47.99
C ALA A 416 19.90 0.01 48.27
N ILE A 417 19.76 -1.25 47.86
CA ILE A 417 18.55 -2.02 48.11
C ILE A 417 18.38 -2.28 49.62
N ASP A 418 17.22 -1.94 50.15
CA ASP A 418 16.88 -2.23 51.54
C ASP A 418 16.49 -3.71 51.74
N HIS A 419 16.55 -4.18 52.99
CA HIS A 419 16.28 -5.59 53.30
C HIS A 419 14.84 -6.00 52.98
N ILE A 420 13.86 -5.10 53.12
CA ILE A 420 12.43 -5.37 52.92
C ILE A 420 12.17 -5.63 51.44
N ARG A 421 12.72 -4.77 50.57
CA ARG A 421 12.61 -4.90 49.12
C ARG A 421 13.36 -6.12 48.60
N MET A 422 14.57 -6.37 49.11
CA MET A 422 15.35 -7.56 48.72
C MET A 422 14.62 -8.85 49.10
N GLU A 423 14.13 -8.95 50.34
CA GLU A 423 13.37 -10.11 50.80
C GLU A 423 12.12 -10.34 49.96
N ARG A 424 11.40 -9.26 49.62
CA ARG A 424 10.25 -9.33 48.73
C ARG A 424 10.60 -9.91 47.36
N TYR A 425 11.70 -9.48 46.76
CA TYR A 425 12.16 -10.00 45.46
C TYR A 425 12.51 -11.48 45.53
N ILE A 426 13.14 -11.91 46.62
CA ILE A 426 13.50 -13.30 46.87
C ILE A 426 12.24 -14.15 47.04
N ARG A 427 11.30 -13.75 47.90
CA ARG A 427 10.05 -14.49 48.11
C ARG A 427 9.28 -14.68 46.81
N TRP A 428 9.22 -13.64 45.97
CA TRP A 428 8.65 -13.73 44.63
C TRP A 428 9.40 -14.73 43.73
N ALA A 429 10.73 -14.61 43.66
CA ALA A 429 11.55 -15.42 42.77
C ALA A 429 11.57 -16.92 43.13
N PHE A 430 11.40 -17.26 44.41
CA PHE A 430 11.30 -18.63 44.88
C PHE A 430 9.86 -19.16 44.95
N SER A 431 8.85 -18.29 44.81
CA SER A 431 7.42 -18.62 44.89
C SER A 431 7.03 -19.28 46.22
N ASP A 432 7.64 -18.83 47.32
CA ASP A 432 7.37 -19.33 48.67
C ASP A 432 6.86 -18.19 49.57
N PRO A 433 5.57 -18.19 49.93
CA PRO A 433 4.97 -17.17 50.79
C PRO A 433 5.09 -17.45 52.29
N SER A 434 5.48 -18.67 52.70
CA SER A 434 5.23 -19.17 54.07
C SER A 434 6.44 -19.69 54.82
N THR A 435 7.52 -20.06 54.13
CA THR A 435 8.69 -20.67 54.78
C THR A 435 9.72 -19.62 55.18
N GLU A 436 10.43 -19.84 56.29
CA GLU A 436 11.63 -19.07 56.57
C GLU A 436 12.61 -19.13 55.39
N LEU A 437 13.17 -17.98 55.00
CA LEU A 437 14.11 -17.86 53.87
C LEU A 437 15.32 -18.81 53.95
N SER A 438 15.64 -19.29 55.14
CA SER A 438 16.71 -20.25 55.45
C SER A 438 16.43 -21.68 54.97
N ILE A 439 15.16 -22.05 54.79
CA ILE A 439 14.72 -23.43 54.53
C ILE A 439 14.34 -23.63 53.05
N ILE A 440 14.27 -22.56 52.26
CA ILE A 440 13.85 -22.61 50.86
C ILE A 440 14.86 -23.43 50.03
N PRO A 441 14.40 -24.45 49.28
CA PRO A 441 15.29 -25.29 48.49
C PRO A 441 15.92 -24.52 47.33
N PRO A 442 17.15 -24.89 46.91
CA PRO A 442 17.80 -24.26 45.76
C PRO A 442 17.02 -24.50 44.46
N ILE A 443 16.91 -23.49 43.61
CA ILE A 443 16.23 -23.59 42.30
C ILE A 443 17.20 -23.35 41.15
N ALA A 444 16.86 -23.84 39.96
CA ALA A 444 17.66 -23.58 38.76
C ALA A 444 17.67 -22.08 38.42
N LEU A 445 18.84 -21.55 38.02
CA LEU A 445 19.01 -20.14 37.63
C LEU A 445 18.03 -19.72 36.53
N ARG A 446 17.72 -20.62 35.58
CA ARG A 446 16.71 -20.37 34.54
C ARG A 446 15.32 -20.07 35.15
N THR A 447 14.86 -20.90 36.08
CA THR A 447 13.56 -20.73 36.75
C THR A 447 13.54 -19.44 37.57
N LEU A 448 14.61 -19.15 38.30
CA LEU A 448 14.78 -17.89 39.03
C LEU A 448 14.67 -16.69 38.09
N THR A 449 15.35 -16.73 36.95
CA THR A 449 15.38 -15.65 35.95
C THR A 449 13.97 -15.39 35.39
N THR A 450 13.25 -16.44 35.00
CA THR A 450 11.87 -16.31 34.50
C THR A 450 10.94 -15.71 35.56
N ARG A 451 11.06 -16.14 36.82
CA ARG A 451 10.23 -15.62 37.91
C ARG A 451 10.58 -14.17 38.24
N LEU A 452 11.85 -13.79 38.26
CA LEU A 452 12.26 -12.39 38.43
C LEU A 452 11.71 -11.49 37.31
N ALA A 453 11.69 -11.97 36.06
CA ALA A 453 11.12 -11.23 34.94
C ALA A 453 9.59 -11.05 35.06
N ALA A 454 8.91 -11.96 35.76
CA ALA A 454 7.49 -11.88 36.05
C ALA A 454 7.15 -10.99 37.27
N GLY A 455 8.14 -10.54 38.03
CA GLY A 455 7.96 -9.78 39.26
C GLY A 455 7.99 -8.28 39.07
N ASP A 456 7.75 -7.54 40.15
CA ASP A 456 8.02 -6.11 40.23
C ASP A 456 9.46 -5.86 40.69
N ILE A 457 10.44 -6.04 39.80
CA ILE A 457 11.88 -5.99 40.14
C ILE A 457 12.51 -4.70 39.60
N GLU A 458 12.94 -3.83 40.50
CA GLU A 458 13.50 -2.54 40.17
C GLU A 458 14.77 -2.27 40.95
N ARG A 459 15.68 -1.54 40.31
CA ARG A 459 16.89 -1.03 40.95
C ARG A 459 16.56 0.19 41.80
N VAL A 460 17.15 0.26 42.99
CA VAL A 460 16.96 1.35 43.96
C VAL A 460 18.04 2.42 43.85
N GLY A 461 19.31 2.00 43.74
CA GLY A 461 20.45 2.92 43.70
C GLY A 461 21.13 3.03 42.34
N PRO A 462 22.04 4.00 42.17
CA PRO A 462 22.90 4.04 41.00
C PRO A 462 23.78 2.80 40.95
N ARG A 463 24.11 2.35 39.74
CA ARG A 463 24.97 1.18 39.53
C ARG A 463 26.29 1.35 40.26
N TYR A 464 26.68 0.36 41.07
CA TYR A 464 27.99 0.34 41.70
C TYR A 464 29.07 0.30 40.61
N ARG A 465 29.77 1.43 40.41
CA ARG A 465 31.00 1.46 39.64
C ARG A 465 32.11 1.05 40.60
N GLY A 466 32.41 -0.25 40.63
CA GLY A 466 33.59 -0.73 41.36
C GLY A 466 34.79 0.12 40.97
N THR A 467 35.48 0.67 41.96
CA THR A 467 36.74 1.37 41.75
C THR A 467 37.66 0.43 40.98
N HIS A 468 37.97 0.76 39.73
CA HIS A 468 39.10 0.14 39.05
C HIS A 468 40.32 0.42 39.93
N ARG A 469 40.76 -0.58 40.70
CA ARG A 469 42.13 -0.65 41.16
C ARG A 469 42.96 -0.60 39.88
N ARG A 470 43.46 0.59 39.52
CA ARG A 470 44.63 0.74 38.68
C ARG A 470 45.71 -0.06 39.38
N THR A 471 45.92 -1.29 38.94
CA THR A 471 47.17 -1.99 39.15
C THR A 471 48.22 -1.14 38.45
N TYR A 472 48.90 -0.30 39.22
CA TYR A 472 50.17 0.26 38.81
C TYR A 472 51.10 -0.93 38.58
N LYS A 473 51.58 -1.06 37.34
CA LYS A 473 52.73 -1.89 37.01
C LYS A 473 53.98 -1.25 37.59
#